data_AF-H9FC66-F1
#
_entry.id   AF-H9FC66-F1
#
_cell.length_a   1.000
_cell.length_b   1.000
_cell.length_c   1.000
_cell.angle_alpha   90.00
_cell.angle_beta   90.00
_cell.angle_gamma   90.00
#
_symmetry.space_group_name_H-M   'P 1'
#
loop_
_entity.id
_entity.type
_entity.pdbx_description
1 polymer ?
#
loop_
_entity_poly.entity_id
_entity_poly.type
_entity_poly.pdbx_seq_one_letter_code
_entity_poly.pdbx_strand_id
1 'polypeptide(L)' 'GLNVVGCDLVEVSPPYDLSGNTALLAANLLFEMLCALPKVTTV' A
#
# COMPACT_ATOMS: atom_id res chain seq x y z
N GLY A 1 -16.20 4.16 10.61
CA GLY A 1 -14.98 3.54 10.05
C GLY A 1 -14.63 2.30 10.85
N LEU A 2 -13.90 1.36 10.25
CA LEU A 2 -13.37 0.19 10.94
C LEU A 2 -12.07 0.59 11.67
N ASN A 3 -11.82 0.02 12.86
CA ASN A 3 -10.56 0.24 13.58
C ASN A 3 -9.44 -0.60 12.96
N VAL A 4 -8.90 -0.14 11.84
CA VAL A 4 -7.77 -0.79 11.16
C VAL A 4 -6.50 -0.54 11.98
N VAL A 5 -5.94 -1.61 12.54
CA VAL A 5 -4.74 -1.58 13.41
C VAL A 5 -3.44 -1.78 12.63
N GLY A 6 -3.53 -2.19 11.36
CA GLY A 6 -2.39 -2.40 10.46
C GLY A 6 -2.85 -2.97 9.12
N CYS A 7 -1.97 -2.90 8.12
CA CYS A 7 -2.13 -3.48 6.79
C CYS A 7 -0.79 -4.02 6.29
N ASP A 8 -0.82 -5.10 5.52
CA ASP A 8 0.32 -5.60 4.75
C ASP A 8 -0.04 -5.67 3.26
N LEU A 9 0.98 -5.64 2.41
CA LEU A 9 0.83 -5.87 0.98
C LEU A 9 1.90 -6.87 0.56
N VAL A 10 1.44 -8.05 0.15
CA VAL A 10 2.27 -9.23 -0.15
C VAL A 10 2.19 -9.60 -1.63
N GLU A 11 3.01 -10.57 -2.05
CA GLU A 11 3.06 -11.12 -3.41
C GLU A 11 3.50 -10.15 -4.52
N VAL A 12 4.17 -9.04 -4.16
CA VAL A 12 4.88 -8.22 -5.13
C VAL A 12 6.21 -8.88 -5.45
N SER A 13 6.38 -9.34 -6.68
CA SER A 13 7.60 -10.04 -7.13
C SER A 13 8.32 -9.26 -8.23
N PRO A 14 9.24 -8.34 -7.88
CA PRO A 14 10.00 -7.56 -8.85
C PRO A 14 10.69 -8.37 -9.96
N PRO A 15 11.26 -9.58 -9.71
CA PRO A 15 11.92 -10.36 -10.75
C PRO A 15 10.97 -10.85 -11.86
N TYR A 16 9.67 -10.98 -11.56
CA TYR A 16 8.66 -11.45 -12.50
C TYR A 16 7.88 -10.30 -13.17
N ASP A 17 8.17 -9.05 -12.78
CA ASP A 17 7.54 -7.84 -13.30
C ASP A 17 8.57 -6.99 -14.05
N LEU A 18 8.85 -7.38 -15.29
CA LEU A 18 9.84 -6.75 -16.17
C LEU A 18 9.58 -5.25 -16.42
N SER A 19 8.33 -4.81 -16.30
CA SER A 19 7.91 -3.43 -16.53
C SER A 19 7.78 -2.63 -15.22
N GLY A 20 7.85 -3.28 -14.06
CA GLY A 20 7.68 -2.64 -12.74
C GLY A 20 6.25 -2.13 -12.45
N ASN A 21 5.25 -2.56 -13.24
CA ASN A 21 3.87 -2.07 -13.11
C ASN A 21 3.20 -2.57 -11.83
N THR A 22 3.49 -3.79 -11.41
CA THR A 22 2.99 -4.38 -10.16
C THR A 22 3.57 -3.65 -8.96
N ALA A 23 4.87 -3.31 -9.01
CA ALA A 23 5.50 -2.52 -7.94
C ALA A 23 4.94 -1.09 -7.87
N LEU A 24 4.66 -0.44 -9.01
CA LEU A 24 4.05 0.89 -9.05
C LEU A 24 2.61 0.89 -8.51
N LEU A 25 1.81 -0.10 -8.91
CA LEU A 25 0.45 -0.27 -8.39
C LEU A 25 0.47 -0.53 -6.87
N ALA A 26 1.38 -1.37 -6.41
CA ALA A 26 1.56 -1.67 -4.99
C ALA A 26 1.87 -0.42 -4.16
N ALA A 27 2.73 0.47 -4.67
CA ALA A 27 3.04 1.74 -4.01
C ALA A 27 1.80 2.64 -3.86
N ASN A 28 0.97 2.75 -4.91
CA ASN A 28 -0.26 3.54 -4.85
C ASN A 28 -1.27 2.96 -3.85
N LEU A 29 -1.42 1.63 -3.78
CA LEU A 29 -2.31 0.98 -2.82
C LEU A 29 -1.84 1.20 -1.37
N LEU A 30 -0.53 1.12 -1.10
CA LEU A 30 0.02 1.40 0.23
C LEU A 30 -0.19 2.87 0.65
N PHE A 31 -0.12 3.80 -0.29
CA PHE A 31 -0.44 5.21 -0.02
C PHE A 31 -1.90 5.40 0.40
N GLU A 32 -2.85 4.78 -0.30
CA GLU A 32 -4.27 4.84 0.07
C GLU A 32 -4.53 4.19 1.43
N MET A 33 -3.88 3.05 1.71
CA MET A 33 -3.96 2.39 3.02
C MET A 33 -3.42 3.29 4.14
N LEU A 34 -2.32 4.01 3.89
CA LEU A 34 -1.77 4.98 4.83
C LEU A 34 -2.76 6.12 5.10
N CYS A 35 -3.35 6.72 4.07
CA CYS A 35 -4.35 7.79 4.22
C CYS A 35 -5.60 7.33 4.98
N ALA A 36 -5.95 6.04 4.91
CA ALA A 36 -7.12 5.48 5.58
C ALA A 36 -6.87 5.09 7.06
N LEU A 37 -5.61 5.08 7.54
CA LEU A 37 -5.30 4.66 8.91
C LEU A 37 -5.72 5.72 9.95
N PRO A 38 -6.40 5.32 11.06
CA PRO A 38 -7.03 6.23 12.02
C PRO A 38 -6.08 7.11 12.88
N LYS A 39 -4.81 7.27 12.51
CA LYS A 39 -3.81 8.10 13.21
C LYS A 39 -2.86 8.87 12.30
N VAL A 40 -3.10 8.92 10.99
CA VAL A 40 -2.31 9.77 10.11
C VAL A 40 -2.77 11.21 10.28
N THR A 41 -2.01 11.99 11.04
CA THR A 41 -2.18 13.45 11.13
C THR A 41 -1.60 14.06 9.87
N THR A 42 -2.44 14.27 8.85
CA THR A 42 -2.10 15.18 7.76
C THR A 42 -2.17 16.60 8.32
N VAL A 43 -1.00 17.23 8.44
CA VAL A 43 -0.85 18.65 8.80
C VAL A 43 -1.51 19.57 7.78
#